data_AF-A0A7W6ARD8-F1
#
_entry.id   AF-A0A7W6ARD8-F1
#
_cell.length_a   1.000
_cell.length_b   1.000
_cell.length_c   1.000
_cell.angle_alpha   90.00
_cell.angle_beta   90.00
_cell.angle_gamma   90.00
#
_symmetry.space_group_name_H-M   'P 1'
#
loop_
_entity.id
_entity.type
_entity.pdbx_description
1 polymer ?
#
loop_
_entity_poly.entity_id
_entity_poly.type
_entity_poly.pdbx_seq_one_letter_code
_entity_poly.pdbx_strand_id
1 'polypeptide(L)' 'MSLDTHLSQLARKHDALERELHDAIQSPSSDDLLIAELKRKKLHLKDEMNRLRDEGDTLH' A
#
# COMPACT_ATOMS: atom_id res chain seq x y z
N MET A 1 -18.72 7.99 -10.11
CA MET A 1 -18.62 6.66 -9.46
C MET A 1 -17.27 6.03 -9.81
N SER A 2 -16.14 6.73 -9.60
CA SER A 2 -14.96 6.45 -10.46
C SER A 2 -13.57 6.52 -9.80
N LEU A 3 -13.31 7.39 -8.82
CA LEU A 3 -11.99 7.49 -8.16
C LEU A 3 -12.01 6.98 -6.70
N ASP A 4 -13.09 7.28 -5.98
CA ASP A 4 -13.25 6.93 -4.56
C ASP A 4 -13.23 5.41 -4.32
N THR A 5 -13.86 4.64 -5.22
CA THR A 5 -13.82 3.16 -5.19
C THR A 5 -12.40 2.63 -5.40
N HIS A 6 -11.61 3.25 -6.29
CA HIS A 6 -10.25 2.81 -6.58
C HIS A 6 -9.31 3.09 -5.39
N LEU A 7 -9.42 4.29 -4.81
CA LEU A 7 -8.72 4.66 -3.58
C LEU A 7 -9.09 3.76 -2.41
N SER A 8 -10.38 3.47 -2.21
CA SER A 8 -10.84 2.56 -1.16
C SER A 8 -10.29 1.13 -1.33
N GLN A 9 -10.18 0.63 -2.57
CA GLN A 9 -9.58 -0.67 -2.83
C GLN A 9 -8.06 -0.67 -2.57
N LEU A 10 -7.35 0.38 -3.00
CA LEU A 10 -5.93 0.55 -2.73
C LEU A 10 -5.64 0.65 -1.22
N ALA A 11 -6.46 1.43 -0.50
CA ALA A 11 -6.35 1.58 0.95
C ALA A 11 -6.54 0.24 1.68
N ARG A 12 -7.53 -0.57 1.26
CA ARG A 12 -7.71 -1.93 1.81
C ARG A 12 -6.52 -2.85 1.55
N LYS A 13 -5.95 -2.82 0.34
CA LYS A 13 -4.73 -3.57 0.02
C LYS A 13 -3.55 -3.11 0.85
N HIS A 14 -3.42 -1.80 1.07
CA HIS A 14 -2.37 -1.22 1.89
C HIS A 14 -2.48 -1.66 3.36
N ASP A 15 -3.69 -1.66 3.94
CA ASP A 15 -3.92 -2.12 5.32
C ASP A 15 -3.56 -3.61 5.50
N ALA A 16 -3.94 -4.45 4.53
CA ALA A 16 -3.58 -5.87 4.54
C ALA A 16 -2.05 -6.08 4.48
N LEU A 17 -1.37 -5.37 3.56
CA LEU A 17 0.09 -5.42 3.45
C LEU A 17 0.79 -4.87 4.71
N GLU A 18 0.23 -3.85 5.36
CA GLU A 18 0.76 -3.37 6.64
C GLU A 18 0.66 -4.40 7.75
N ARG A 19 -0.47 -5.12 7.84
CA ARG A 19 -0.62 -6.20 8.82
C ARG A 19 0.37 -7.32 8.55
N GLU A 20 0.46 -7.81 7.32
CA GLU A 20 1.44 -8.83 6.94
C GLU A 20 2.87 -8.40 7.24
N LEU A 21 3.22 -7.14 6.93
CA LEU A 21 4.53 -6.58 7.23
C LEU A 21 4.78 -6.49 8.73
N HIS A 22 3.79 -6.08 9.52
CA HIS A 22 3.92 -5.97 10.96
C HIS A 22 4.12 -7.34 11.61
N ASP A 23 3.32 -8.33 11.22
CA ASP A 23 3.44 -9.71 11.68
C ASP A 23 4.80 -10.31 11.29
N ALA A 24 5.23 -10.08 10.04
CA ALA A 24 6.54 -10.50 9.57
C ALA A 24 7.68 -9.85 10.38
N ILE A 25 7.64 -8.54 10.63
CA ILE A 25 8.67 -7.86 11.44
C ILE A 25 8.66 -8.32 12.91
N GLN A 26 7.49 -8.63 13.46
CA GLN A 26 7.38 -9.11 14.84
C GLN A 26 7.84 -10.55 15.02
N SER A 27 7.77 -11.35 13.95
CA SER A 27 8.25 -12.73 13.96
C SER A 27 9.79 -12.74 13.80
N PRO A 28 10.55 -13.23 14.81
CA PRO A 28 12.01 -13.20 14.83
C PRO A 28 12.66 -14.16 13.80
N SER A 29 11.86 -15.00 13.13
CA SER A 29 12.32 -15.94 12.12
C SER A 29 11.84 -15.58 10.70
N SER A 30 11.25 -14.39 10.53
CA SER A 30 10.78 -13.93 9.23
C SER A 30 11.94 -13.52 8.33
N ASP A 31 11.87 -13.94 7.07
CA ASP A 31 12.84 -13.56 6.05
C ASP A 31 12.89 -12.04 5.84
N ASP A 32 14.07 -11.46 6.05
CA ASP A 32 14.36 -10.05 5.71
C ASP A 32 14.01 -9.72 4.25
N LEU A 33 14.16 -10.69 3.34
CA LEU A 33 13.74 -10.58 1.95
C LEU A 33 12.23 -10.34 1.81
N LEU A 34 11.42 -11.05 2.59
CA LEU A 34 9.96 -10.91 2.58
C LEU A 34 9.55 -9.55 3.14
N ILE A 35 10.20 -9.09 4.22
CA ILE A 35 10.00 -7.75 4.79
C ILE A 35 10.36 -6.65 3.76
N ALA A 36 11.46 -6.83 3.02
CA ALA A 36 11.89 -5.88 1.99
C ALA A 36 10.90 -5.83 0.80
N GLU A 37 10.41 -6.98 0.34
CA GLU A 37 9.36 -7.10 -0.68
C GLU A 37 8.06 -6.41 -0.23
N LEU A 38 7.60 -6.67 0.99
CA LEU A 38 6.39 -6.07 1.56
C LEU A 38 6.52 -4.55 1.69
N LYS A 39 7.68 -4.04 2.15
CA LYS A 39 7.97 -2.60 2.17
C LYS A 39 7.94 -1.98 0.77
N ARG A 40 8.49 -2.64 -0.24
CA ARG A 40 8.42 -2.18 -1.64
C ARG A 40 6.99 -2.12 -2.14
N LYS A 41 6.19 -3.17 -1.92
CA LYS A 41 4.77 -3.18 -2.30
C LYS A 41 3.99 -2.07 -1.60
N LYS A 42 4.24 -1.86 -0.30
CA LYS A 42 3.63 -0.76 0.47
C LYS A 42 3.97 0.61 -0.13
N LEU A 43 5.24 0.83 -0.48
CA LEU A 43 5.68 2.07 -1.12
C LEU A 43 4.98 2.27 -2.47
N HIS A 44 4.92 1.23 -3.29
CA HIS A 44 4.25 1.27 -4.59
C HIS A 44 2.76 1.64 -4.48
N LEU A 45 2.02 1.01 -3.56
CA LEU A 45 0.61 1.34 -3.34
C LEU A 45 0.43 2.78 -2.84
N LYS A 46 1.35 3.26 -2.00
CA LYS A 46 1.32 4.64 -1.54
C LYS A 46 1.57 5.63 -2.69
N ASP A 47 2.51 5.31 -3.58
CA ASP A 47 2.77 6.11 -4.78
C ASP A 47 1.59 6.09 -5.75
N GLU A 48 0.95 4.93 -5.96
CA GLU A 48 -0.27 4.84 -6.76
C GLU A 48 -1.42 5.65 -6.14
N MET A 49 -1.62 5.57 -4.82
CA MET A 49 -2.62 6.39 -4.12
C MET A 49 -2.33 7.88 -4.28
N ASN A 50 -1.07 8.29 -4.12
CA ASN A 50 -0.68 9.69 -4.31
C ASN A 50 -0.93 10.13 -5.75
N ARG A 51 -0.57 9.31 -6.73
CA ARG A 51 -0.79 9.61 -8.14
C ARG A 51 -2.28 9.72 -8.48
N LEU A 52 -3.11 8.81 -7.97
CA LEU A 52 -4.57 8.87 -8.12
C LEU A 52 -5.18 10.11 -7.45
N ARG A 53 -4.62 10.55 -6.31
CA ARG A 53 -5.04 11.79 -5.65
C ARG A 53 -4.64 13.02 -6.46
N ASP A 54 -3.42 13.04 -7.00
CA ASP A 54 -2.87 14.13 -7.82
C ASP A 54 -3.60 14.27 -9.18
N GLU A 55 -3.94 13.13 -9.81
CA GLU A 55 -4.75 13.08 -11.03
C GLU A 55 -6.20 13.56 -10.79
N GLY A 56 -6.73 13.37 -9.58
CA GLY A 56 -8.02 13.92 -9.17
C GLY A 56 -8.00 15.43 -8.87
N ASP A 57 -6.85 15.96 -8.43
CA ASP A 57 -6.66 17.37 -8.08
C ASP A 57 -6.37 18.24 -9.32
N THR A 58 -5.62 17.69 -10.29
CA THR A 58 -5.29 18.38 -11.55
C THR A 58 -6.46 18.57 -12.52
N LEU A 59 -7.63 17.97 -12.24
CA LEU A 59 -8.83 18.08 -13.07
C LEU A 59 -9.88 19.09 -12.55
N HIS A 60 -9.56 19.92 -11.55
CA HIS A 60 -10.47 20.92 -10.97
C HIS A 60 -10.20 22.35 -11.44
#